data_AF-A0AA43GTR0-F1
#
_entry.id   AF-A0AA43GTR0-F1
#
_cell.length_a   1.000
_cell.length_b   1.000
_cell.length_c   1.000
_cell.angle_alpha   90.00
_cell.angle_beta   90.00
_cell.angle_gamma   90.00
#
_symmetry.space_group_name_H-M   'P 1'
#
loop_
_entity.id
_entity.type
_entity.pdbx_description
1 polymer ?
#
loop_
_entity_poly.entity_id
_entity_poly.type
_entity_poly.pdbx_seq_one_letter_code
_entity_poly.pdbx_strand_id
1 'polypeptide(L)'
;MLVVILLVWQQQRLTAVFGNPLSPEQVDQTQANTPDLGPRHQLTYQQWVDILKQEAKVASNRPPQRLSILIGDSLTLWFPPELLPQDRNWLNQGISGESSHGLLKRLDLFDSTQPEVIFIMIGINDLIRGVSEQVILDNQRQIMTYLLKKHPQAQIVIQSILPHGDKEATWEGKEKLLSIPNSRIRQLNEKLQSAAAQVGVKYLDLYPLFTNKQGNLRSEFTTDGLHLNPTGYLVWRTALQMYSNMNMASRE
;
A
#
# COMPACT_ATOMS: atom_id res chain seq x y z
N MET A 1 -13.53 -11.40 -7.63
CA MET A 1 -14.89 -11.31 -8.20
C MET A 1 -15.93 -10.65 -7.28
N LEU A 2 -15.61 -10.37 -6.00
CA LEU A 2 -16.40 -9.54 -5.06
C LEU A 2 -15.92 -8.08 -4.95
N VAL A 3 -14.81 -7.74 -5.62
CA VAL A 3 -13.88 -6.68 -5.20
C VAL A 3 -14.16 -5.31 -5.83
N VAL A 4 -14.79 -5.24 -7.01
CA VAL A 4 -15.17 -3.96 -7.63
C VAL A 4 -16.48 -3.41 -7.03
N ILE A 5 -17.32 -4.28 -6.47
CA ILE A 5 -18.62 -3.90 -5.89
C ILE A 5 -18.43 -3.14 -4.56
N LEU A 6 -17.39 -3.47 -3.78
CA LEU A 6 -17.15 -2.89 -2.46
C LEU A 6 -16.70 -1.41 -2.51
N LEU A 7 -15.93 -1.01 -3.52
CA LEU A 7 -15.38 0.36 -3.62
C LEU A 7 -16.46 1.41 -3.96
N VAL A 8 -17.48 1.06 -4.73
CA VAL A 8 -18.56 1.99 -5.12
C VAL A 8 -19.61 2.14 -4.00
N TRP A 9 -19.87 1.07 -3.23
CA TRP A 9 -20.86 1.10 -2.14
C TRP A 9 -20.45 1.98 -0.95
N GLN A 10 -19.15 2.17 -0.71
CA GLN A 10 -18.66 2.94 0.44
C GLN A 10 -18.82 4.47 0.26
N GLN A 11 -18.88 4.98 -0.98
CA GLN A 11 -19.10 6.41 -1.24
C GLN A 11 -20.57 6.84 -1.02
N GLN A 12 -21.55 5.94 -1.20
CA GLN A 12 -22.98 6.28 -1.02
C GLN A 12 -23.43 6.30 0.44
N ARG A 13 -22.70 5.68 1.38
CA ARG A 13 -23.05 5.73 2.81
C ARG A 13 -22.67 7.03 3.50
N LEU A 14 -21.76 7.83 2.93
CA LEU A 14 -21.30 9.09 3.51
C LEU A 14 -22.28 10.26 3.31
N THR A 15 -23.30 10.12 2.46
CA THR A 15 -24.27 11.18 2.17
C THR A 15 -25.59 11.09 2.97
N ALA A 16 -25.83 10.01 3.71
CA ALA A 16 -27.13 9.74 4.35
C ALA A 16 -27.21 10.03 5.86
N VAL A 17 -26.23 10.71 6.46
CA VAL A 17 -26.19 10.91 7.93
C VAL A 17 -26.80 12.25 8.40
N PHE A 18 -27.35 13.08 7.50
CA PHE A 18 -28.05 14.30 7.89
C PHE A 18 -29.47 14.35 7.33
N GLY A 19 -30.45 13.92 8.14
CA GLY A 19 -31.88 14.11 7.88
C GLY A 19 -32.75 13.35 8.89
N ASN A 20 -33.53 14.08 9.70
CA ASN A 20 -34.51 13.51 10.63
C ASN A 20 -35.61 12.70 9.92
N PRO A 21 -36.28 11.76 10.60
CA PRO A 21 -37.23 10.85 9.98
C PRO A 21 -38.58 11.52 9.71
N LEU A 22 -39.10 11.36 8.49
CA LEU A 22 -40.48 11.65 8.13
C LEU A 22 -41.27 10.33 7.99
N SER A 23 -42.52 10.36 8.44
CA SER A 23 -43.50 9.26 8.43
C SER A 23 -43.87 8.78 7.00
N PRO A 24 -44.42 7.56 6.86
CA PRO A 24 -44.43 6.84 5.60
C PRO A 24 -45.68 7.18 4.75
N GLU A 25 -45.49 7.97 3.70
CA GLU A 25 -46.42 8.01 2.57
C GLU A 25 -45.77 7.39 1.33
N GLN A 26 -46.61 6.65 0.60
CA GLN A 26 -46.27 5.73 -0.47
C GLN A 26 -45.50 6.40 -1.60
N VAL A 27 -44.29 5.91 -1.90
CA VAL A 27 -43.56 6.26 -3.13
C VAL A 27 -43.54 5.04 -4.05
N ASP A 28 -44.15 5.28 -5.21
CA ASP A 28 -44.31 4.45 -6.39
C ASP A 28 -43.00 3.73 -6.81
N GLN A 29 -43.12 2.45 -7.16
CA GLN A 29 -42.01 1.60 -7.60
C GLN A 29 -41.59 1.97 -9.03
N THR A 30 -40.90 3.09 -9.17
CA THR A 30 -40.11 3.36 -10.37
C THR A 30 -38.88 2.47 -10.35
N GLN A 31 -38.78 1.59 -11.36
CA GLN A 31 -37.66 0.69 -11.58
C GLN A 31 -36.33 1.46 -11.46
N ALA A 32 -35.57 1.14 -10.40
CA ALA A 32 -34.19 1.57 -10.29
C ALA A 32 -33.41 0.92 -11.44
N ASN A 33 -33.19 1.67 -12.51
CA ASN A 33 -32.28 1.30 -13.59
C ASN A 33 -30.87 1.21 -12.99
N THR A 34 -30.49 0.02 -12.52
CA THR A 34 -29.10 -0.32 -12.28
C THR A 34 -28.37 -0.25 -13.62
N PRO A 35 -27.34 0.59 -13.79
CA PRO A 35 -26.56 0.61 -15.01
C PRO A 35 -25.94 -0.77 -15.24
N ASP A 36 -26.20 -1.36 -16.40
CA ASP A 36 -25.53 -2.57 -16.83
C ASP A 36 -24.06 -2.24 -17.11
N LEU A 37 -23.18 -2.63 -16.19
CA LEU A 37 -21.74 -2.49 -16.35
C LEU A 37 -21.30 -3.59 -17.32
N GLY A 38 -21.17 -3.20 -18.60
CA GLY A 38 -20.62 -4.03 -19.67
C GLY A 38 -19.27 -4.69 -19.32
N PRO A 39 -18.70 -5.50 -20.23
CA PRO A 39 -17.64 -6.46 -19.92
C PRO A 39 -16.51 -5.85 -19.07
N ARG A 40 -16.25 -6.50 -17.91
CA ARG A 40 -15.30 -6.16 -16.84
C ARG A 40 -13.98 -5.59 -17.38
N HIS A 41 -13.90 -4.28 -17.57
CA HIS A 41 -12.64 -3.61 -17.90
C HIS A 41 -11.76 -3.56 -16.65
N GLN A 42 -10.62 -4.24 -16.69
CA GLN A 42 -9.52 -3.95 -15.76
C GLN A 42 -8.96 -2.57 -16.13
N LEU A 43 -8.77 -1.70 -15.14
CA LEU A 43 -8.18 -0.37 -15.36
C LEU A 43 -6.78 -0.51 -15.97
N THR A 44 -6.47 0.29 -16.98
CA THR A 44 -5.10 0.42 -17.49
C THR A 44 -4.20 1.09 -16.45
N TYR A 45 -2.89 0.94 -16.58
CA TYR A 45 -1.93 1.63 -15.70
C TYR A 45 -2.15 3.14 -15.68
N GLN A 46 -2.42 3.75 -16.84
CA GLN A 46 -2.68 5.20 -16.90
C GLN A 46 -3.97 5.57 -16.18
N GLN A 47 -5.03 4.76 -16.30
CA GLN A 47 -6.27 5.01 -15.55
C GLN A 47 -6.05 4.92 -14.03
N TRP A 48 -5.22 3.98 -13.56
CA TRP A 48 -4.81 3.93 -12.15
C TRP A 48 -4.06 5.19 -11.72
N VAL A 49 -3.07 5.62 -12.52
CA VAL A 49 -2.32 6.87 -12.29
C VAL A 49 -3.26 8.08 -12.20
N ASP A 50 -4.23 8.16 -13.11
CA ASP A 50 -5.19 9.26 -13.15
C ASP A 50 -6.10 9.28 -11.90
N ILE A 51 -6.58 8.11 -11.44
CA ILE A 51 -7.36 7.99 -10.20
C ILE A 51 -6.54 8.45 -9.00
N LEU A 52 -5.33 7.92 -8.84
CA LEU A 52 -4.43 8.26 -7.73
C LEU A 52 -4.08 9.75 -7.71
N LYS A 53 -3.92 10.36 -8.89
CA LYS A 53 -3.73 11.81 -9.04
C LYS A 53 -4.93 12.61 -8.54
N GLN A 54 -6.16 12.18 -8.85
CA GLN A 54 -7.36 12.85 -8.37
C GLN A 54 -7.51 12.72 -6.85
N GLU A 55 -7.25 11.55 -6.28
CA GLU A 55 -7.30 11.35 -4.83
C GLU A 55 -6.29 12.23 -4.09
N ALA A 56 -5.05 12.29 -4.59
CA ALA A 56 -4.02 13.18 -4.04
C ALA A 56 -4.40 14.66 -4.17
N LYS A 57 -5.02 15.05 -5.30
CA LYS A 57 -5.55 16.41 -5.50
C LYS A 57 -6.65 16.75 -4.49
N VAL A 58 -7.56 15.82 -4.21
CA VAL A 58 -8.60 16.01 -3.18
C VAL A 58 -7.97 16.17 -1.81
N ALA A 59 -7.01 15.32 -1.45
CA ALA A 59 -6.28 15.42 -0.19
C ALA A 59 -5.47 16.73 -0.07
N SER A 60 -4.94 17.26 -1.17
CA SER A 60 -4.24 18.54 -1.20
C SER A 60 -5.20 19.74 -1.03
N ASN A 61 -6.36 19.71 -1.71
CA ASN A 61 -7.36 20.78 -1.62
C ASN A 61 -8.11 20.80 -0.28
N ARG A 62 -8.20 19.66 0.39
CA ARG A 62 -8.80 19.50 1.72
C ARG A 62 -7.84 18.69 2.61
N PRO A 63 -6.76 19.31 3.12
CA PRO A 63 -5.73 18.63 3.90
C PRO A 63 -6.35 17.91 5.11
N PRO A 64 -6.35 16.57 5.13
CA PRO A 64 -6.85 15.85 6.28
C PRO A 64 -5.83 15.93 7.42
N GLN A 65 -6.31 15.99 8.67
CA GLN A 65 -5.43 16.01 9.83
C GLN A 65 -4.62 14.72 9.92
N ARG A 66 -3.35 14.84 10.32
CA ARG A 66 -2.43 13.70 10.51
C ARG A 66 -2.36 12.78 9.29
N LEU A 67 -2.29 13.35 8.08
CA LEU A 67 -2.24 12.57 6.85
C LEU A 67 -1.02 11.63 6.84
N SER A 68 -1.25 10.35 6.60
CA SER A 68 -0.23 9.35 6.30
C SER A 68 -0.45 8.80 4.89
N ILE A 69 0.63 8.58 4.14
CA ILE A 69 0.58 8.05 2.77
C ILE A 69 1.23 6.66 2.76
N LEU A 70 0.55 5.71 2.13
CA LEU A 70 1.12 4.40 1.78
C LEU A 70 1.44 4.38 0.29
N ILE A 71 2.69 4.09 -0.09
CA ILE A 71 3.08 3.90 -1.49
C ILE A 71 3.73 2.52 -1.67
N GLY A 72 3.45 1.87 -2.79
CA GLY A 72 3.96 0.53 -3.06
C GLY A 72 3.21 -0.19 -4.17
N ASP A 73 3.19 -1.51 -4.07
CA ASP A 73 2.62 -2.40 -5.07
C ASP A 73 1.22 -2.94 -4.68
N SER A 74 0.90 -4.18 -5.08
CA SER A 74 -0.37 -4.84 -4.78
C SER A 74 -0.59 -5.00 -3.28
N LEU A 75 0.47 -5.24 -2.49
CA LEU A 75 0.33 -5.38 -1.04
C LEU A 75 -0.19 -4.08 -0.43
N THR A 76 0.35 -2.95 -0.88
CA THR A 76 -0.11 -1.62 -0.47
C THR A 76 -1.51 -1.34 -1.00
N LEU A 77 -1.77 -1.54 -2.30
CA LEU A 77 -3.09 -1.29 -2.92
C LEU A 77 -4.21 -2.03 -2.19
N TRP A 78 -3.99 -3.29 -1.82
CA TRP A 78 -4.99 -4.14 -1.19
C TRP A 78 -5.07 -4.00 0.33
N PHE A 79 -4.33 -3.07 0.95
CA PHE A 79 -4.44 -2.82 2.38
C PHE A 79 -5.88 -2.39 2.73
N PRO A 80 -6.63 -3.19 3.52
CA PRO A 80 -8.02 -2.85 3.84
C PRO A 80 -8.08 -1.55 4.66
N PRO A 81 -8.78 -0.50 4.20
CA PRO A 81 -8.82 0.79 4.88
C PRO A 81 -9.32 0.70 6.33
N GLU A 82 -10.24 -0.22 6.62
CA GLU A 82 -10.78 -0.47 7.95
C GLU A 82 -9.77 -1.06 8.94
N LEU A 83 -8.66 -1.62 8.45
CA LEU A 83 -7.57 -2.15 9.26
C LEU A 83 -6.49 -1.12 9.54
N LEU A 84 -6.49 0.02 8.84
CA LEU A 84 -5.51 1.07 9.06
C LEU A 84 -5.75 1.77 10.42
N PRO A 85 -4.68 2.16 11.15
CA PRO A 85 -4.81 2.90 12.40
C PRO A 85 -5.75 4.11 12.30
N GLN A 86 -6.74 4.16 13.20
CA GLN A 86 -7.82 5.16 13.17
C GLN A 86 -7.43 6.54 13.74
N ASP A 87 -6.23 6.68 14.33
CA ASP A 87 -5.74 7.93 14.92
C ASP A 87 -5.27 8.95 13.87
N ARG A 88 -5.38 8.62 12.58
CA ARG A 88 -4.82 9.36 11.45
C ARG A 88 -5.59 9.08 10.17
N ASN A 89 -5.45 9.97 9.20
CA ASN A 89 -6.03 9.80 7.88
C ASN A 89 -5.03 9.14 6.93
N TRP A 90 -5.53 8.33 6.00
CA TRP A 90 -4.70 7.54 5.09
C TRP A 90 -5.02 7.85 3.64
N LEU A 91 -3.98 8.05 2.85
CA LEU A 91 -4.03 8.08 1.39
C LEU A 91 -3.22 6.90 0.86
N ASN A 92 -3.89 5.96 0.19
CA ASN A 92 -3.26 4.79 -0.40
C ASN A 92 -2.91 5.08 -1.86
N GLN A 93 -1.63 5.00 -2.20
CA GLN A 93 -1.07 5.29 -3.52
C GLN A 93 -0.37 4.05 -4.11
N GLY A 94 -0.83 2.85 -3.74
CA GLY A 94 -0.36 1.58 -4.28
C GLY A 94 -0.93 1.27 -5.67
N ILE A 95 -0.16 0.57 -6.50
CA ILE A 95 -0.64 0.02 -7.79
C ILE A 95 -0.23 -1.45 -7.87
N SER A 96 -1.14 -2.34 -8.28
CA SER A 96 -0.81 -3.76 -8.43
C SER A 96 0.30 -3.98 -9.45
N GLY A 97 1.30 -4.80 -9.10
CA GLY A 97 2.45 -5.08 -9.96
C GLY A 97 3.44 -3.93 -10.11
N GLU A 98 3.34 -2.88 -9.30
CA GLU A 98 4.27 -1.75 -9.33
C GLU A 98 5.72 -2.20 -9.08
N SER A 99 6.66 -1.58 -9.79
CA SER A 99 8.10 -1.77 -9.57
C SER A 99 8.70 -0.51 -8.98
N SER A 100 9.90 -0.59 -8.41
CA SER A 100 10.63 0.58 -7.89
C SER A 100 10.77 1.69 -8.94
N HIS A 101 11.05 1.35 -10.20
CA HIS A 101 11.11 2.29 -11.32
C HIS A 101 9.77 2.92 -11.65
N GLY A 102 8.70 2.12 -11.63
CA GLY A 102 7.34 2.59 -11.92
C GLY A 102 6.85 3.56 -10.84
N LEU A 103 7.08 3.24 -9.56
CA LEU A 103 6.79 4.12 -8.44
C LEU A 103 7.56 5.44 -8.53
N LEU A 104 8.88 5.37 -8.81
CA LEU A 104 9.73 6.56 -8.95
C LEU A 104 9.19 7.56 -9.98
N LYS A 105 8.61 7.07 -11.08
CA LYS A 105 8.08 7.90 -12.17
C LYS A 105 6.80 8.67 -11.83
N ARG A 106 6.14 8.36 -10.72
CA ARG A 106 4.83 8.92 -10.37
C ARG A 106 4.77 9.46 -8.93
N LEU A 107 5.92 9.76 -8.33
CA LEU A 107 5.95 10.38 -7.00
C LEU A 107 5.34 11.79 -7.00
N ASP A 108 5.40 12.48 -8.15
CA ASP A 108 4.87 13.82 -8.34
C ASP A 108 3.35 13.92 -8.21
N LEU A 109 2.63 12.79 -8.29
CA LEU A 109 1.17 12.74 -8.17
C LEU A 109 0.66 13.33 -6.85
N PHE A 110 1.44 13.20 -5.78
CA PHE A 110 1.08 13.66 -4.44
C PHE A 110 2.00 14.76 -3.89
N ASP A 111 2.82 15.41 -4.74
CA ASP A 111 3.72 16.51 -4.36
C ASP A 111 3.01 17.62 -3.58
N SER A 112 1.77 17.95 -3.95
CA SER A 112 0.98 19.02 -3.34
C SER A 112 0.33 18.62 -2.00
N THR A 113 0.50 17.38 -1.55
CA THR A 113 0.02 16.93 -0.24
C THR A 113 1.02 17.27 0.87
N GLN A 114 0.55 17.30 2.12
CA GLN A 114 1.36 17.60 3.30
C GLN A 114 1.23 16.46 4.33
N PRO A 115 1.79 15.27 4.06
CA PRO A 115 1.71 14.15 4.98
C PRO A 115 2.62 14.35 6.19
N GLU A 116 2.22 13.81 7.34
CA GLU A 116 3.11 13.64 8.50
C GLU A 116 4.07 12.48 8.29
N VAL A 117 3.62 11.42 7.62
CA VAL A 117 4.40 10.18 7.42
C VAL A 117 4.13 9.59 6.03
N ILE A 118 5.18 9.11 5.36
CA ILE A 118 5.09 8.35 4.11
C ILE A 118 5.74 6.99 4.32
N PHE A 119 4.96 5.93 4.15
CA PHE A 119 5.39 4.54 4.27
C PHE A 119 5.58 3.93 2.88
N ILE A 120 6.75 3.34 2.62
CA ILE A 120 7.12 2.77 1.32
C ILE A 120 7.38 1.27 1.47
N MET A 121 6.70 0.44 0.70
CA MET A 121 7.05 -0.97 0.50
C MET A 121 7.04 -1.27 -0.99
N ILE A 122 8.21 -1.52 -1.59
CA ILE A 122 8.34 -1.79 -3.03
C ILE A 122 9.62 -2.61 -3.29
N GLY A 123 9.59 -3.48 -4.30
CA GLY A 123 10.78 -4.18 -4.80
C GLY A 123 10.57 -5.65 -5.15
N ILE A 124 9.51 -6.30 -4.66
CA ILE A 124 9.28 -7.73 -4.96
C ILE A 124 9.01 -7.96 -6.45
N ASN A 125 8.26 -7.05 -7.11
CA ASN A 125 8.01 -7.13 -8.55
C ASN A 125 9.26 -6.89 -9.39
N ASP A 126 10.20 -6.07 -8.92
CA ASP A 126 11.51 -5.89 -9.56
C ASP A 126 12.29 -7.21 -9.55
N LEU A 127 12.33 -7.90 -8.41
CA LEU A 127 12.96 -9.22 -8.29
C LEU A 127 12.29 -10.25 -9.20
N ILE A 128 10.94 -10.30 -9.23
CA ILE A 128 10.17 -11.20 -10.12
C ILE A 128 10.48 -10.94 -11.60
N ARG A 129 10.77 -9.68 -11.96
CA ARG A 129 11.14 -9.26 -13.32
C ARG A 129 12.62 -9.44 -13.63
N GLY A 130 13.42 -9.96 -12.68
CA GLY A 130 14.85 -10.18 -12.87
C GLY A 130 15.70 -8.92 -12.82
N VAL A 131 15.18 -7.82 -12.28
CA VAL A 131 15.95 -6.58 -12.09
C VAL A 131 17.08 -6.82 -11.08
N SER A 132 18.25 -6.23 -11.32
CA SER A 132 19.39 -6.37 -10.41
C SER A 132 19.16 -5.61 -9.11
N GLU A 133 19.70 -6.14 -8.00
CA GLU A 133 19.57 -5.49 -6.68
C GLU A 133 20.14 -4.07 -6.68
N GLN A 134 21.21 -3.83 -7.46
CA GLN A 134 21.80 -2.50 -7.59
C GLN A 134 20.78 -1.50 -8.16
N VAL A 135 20.10 -1.86 -9.25
CA VAL A 135 19.06 -0.99 -9.85
C VAL A 135 17.90 -0.76 -8.88
N ILE A 136 17.48 -1.80 -8.14
CA ILE A 136 16.41 -1.67 -7.13
C ILE A 136 16.85 -0.68 -6.04
N LEU A 137 18.07 -0.81 -5.53
CA LEU A 137 18.62 0.08 -4.50
C LEU A 137 18.78 1.51 -5.00
N ASP A 138 19.22 1.71 -6.24
CA ASP A 138 19.38 3.04 -6.83
C ASP A 138 18.02 3.73 -7.04
N ASN A 139 17.00 2.99 -7.49
CA ASN A 139 15.64 3.51 -7.56
C ASN A 139 15.11 3.88 -6.17
N GLN A 140 15.30 3.01 -5.18
CA GLN A 140 14.87 3.27 -3.80
C GLN A 140 15.57 4.49 -3.19
N ARG A 141 16.88 4.69 -3.45
CA ARG A 141 17.62 5.90 -3.04
C ARG A 141 17.05 7.16 -3.69
N GLN A 142 16.72 7.10 -4.97
CA GLN A 142 16.08 8.21 -5.67
C GLN A 142 14.68 8.51 -5.10
N ILE A 143 13.88 7.49 -4.81
CA ILE A 143 12.57 7.64 -4.15
C ILE A 143 12.74 8.34 -2.80
N MET A 144 13.61 7.83 -1.93
CA MET A 144 13.88 8.42 -0.60
C MET A 144 14.31 9.89 -0.71
N THR A 145 15.27 10.18 -1.59
CA THR A 145 15.82 11.53 -1.77
C THR A 145 14.77 12.49 -2.32
N TYR A 146 13.97 12.04 -3.29
CA TYR A 146 12.88 12.82 -3.85
C TYR A 146 11.86 13.21 -2.77
N LEU A 147 11.43 12.22 -1.97
CA LEU A 147 10.42 12.43 -0.94
C LEU A 147 10.90 13.35 0.19
N LEU A 148 12.16 13.24 0.62
CA LEU A 148 12.75 14.19 1.57
C LEU A 148 12.76 15.62 1.03
N LYS A 149 13.07 15.79 -0.25
CA LYS A 149 13.07 17.12 -0.89
C LYS A 149 11.66 17.70 -1.02
N LYS A 150 10.67 16.88 -1.37
CA LYS A 150 9.29 17.31 -1.64
C LYS A 150 8.44 17.45 -0.40
N HIS A 151 8.68 16.61 0.60
CA HIS A 151 7.97 16.62 1.87
C HIS A 151 8.96 16.73 3.04
N PRO A 152 9.65 17.89 3.19
CA PRO A 152 10.71 18.05 4.18
C PRO A 152 10.24 17.93 5.64
N GLN A 153 8.93 18.05 5.89
CA GLN A 153 8.33 17.87 7.22
C GLN A 153 7.81 16.44 7.45
N ALA A 154 7.70 15.62 6.40
CA ALA A 154 7.18 14.27 6.51
C ALA A 154 8.27 13.31 7.02
N GLN A 155 7.89 12.39 7.88
CA GLN A 155 8.73 11.26 8.22
C GLN A 155 8.65 10.22 7.10
N ILE A 156 9.78 9.93 6.46
CA ILE A 156 9.86 8.91 5.42
C ILE A 156 10.25 7.58 6.05
N VAL A 157 9.50 6.52 5.76
CA VAL A 157 9.64 5.19 6.39
C VAL A 157 9.70 4.11 5.33
N ILE A 158 10.89 3.54 5.13
CA ILE A 158 11.07 2.36 4.29
C ILE A 158 10.67 1.11 5.06
N GLN A 159 9.84 0.28 4.46
CA GLN A 159 9.43 -1.01 5.02
C GLN A 159 10.22 -2.11 4.30
N SER A 160 10.66 -3.12 5.05
CA SER A 160 11.28 -4.31 4.46
C SER A 160 10.36 -4.94 3.41
N ILE A 161 10.92 -5.41 2.30
CA ILE A 161 10.23 -6.28 1.35
C ILE A 161 9.86 -7.58 2.09
N LEU A 162 8.62 -8.04 2.01
CA LEU A 162 8.16 -9.26 2.70
C LEU A 162 8.76 -10.54 2.07
N PRO A 163 8.88 -11.64 2.82
CA PRO A 163 9.16 -12.94 2.23
C PRO A 163 8.00 -13.39 1.34
N HIS A 164 8.25 -14.37 0.48
CA HIS A 164 7.18 -15.11 -0.20
C HIS A 164 7.09 -16.56 0.32
N GLY A 165 6.01 -17.23 -0.05
CA GLY A 165 5.72 -18.62 0.30
C GLY A 165 6.67 -19.61 -0.34
N ASP A 166 6.58 -20.86 0.07
CA ASP A 166 7.38 -21.94 -0.47
C ASP A 166 6.70 -22.62 -1.67
N LYS A 167 7.11 -23.86 -1.97
CA LYS A 167 6.60 -24.66 -3.09
C LYS A 167 5.07 -24.83 -3.12
N GLU A 168 4.38 -24.63 -1.99
CA GLU A 168 2.92 -24.69 -1.89
C GLU A 168 2.23 -23.39 -2.38
N ALA A 169 3.00 -22.37 -2.78
CA ALA A 169 2.47 -21.16 -3.37
C ALA A 169 1.63 -21.45 -4.63
N THR A 170 0.49 -20.79 -4.72
CA THR A 170 -0.50 -20.94 -5.80
C THR A 170 -0.60 -19.72 -6.70
N TRP A 171 0.19 -18.66 -6.43
CA TRP A 171 0.25 -17.48 -7.28
C TRP A 171 0.62 -17.86 -8.72
N GLU A 172 -0.03 -17.24 -9.71
CA GLU A 172 0.09 -17.60 -11.13
C GLU A 172 1.54 -17.61 -11.62
N GLY A 173 2.37 -16.68 -11.14
CA GLY A 173 3.79 -16.60 -11.47
C GLY A 173 4.72 -17.36 -10.53
N LYS A 174 4.24 -18.40 -9.82
CA LYS A 174 5.00 -19.12 -8.78
C LYS A 174 6.40 -19.55 -9.21
N GLU A 175 6.62 -19.92 -10.46
CA GLU A 175 7.95 -20.34 -10.94
C GLU A 175 8.98 -19.20 -10.84
N LYS A 176 8.59 -17.99 -11.23
CA LYS A 176 9.44 -16.79 -11.09
C LYS A 176 9.62 -16.45 -9.62
N LEU A 177 8.56 -16.56 -8.83
CA LEU A 177 8.60 -16.31 -7.40
C LEU A 177 9.59 -17.23 -6.69
N LEU A 178 9.50 -18.54 -6.92
CA LEU A 178 10.35 -19.57 -6.30
C LEU A 178 11.80 -19.56 -6.81
N SER A 179 12.07 -18.94 -7.97
CA SER A 179 13.45 -18.72 -8.43
C SER A 179 14.19 -17.65 -7.60
N ILE A 180 13.48 -16.87 -6.80
CA ILE A 180 14.04 -15.89 -5.88
C ILE A 180 14.15 -16.59 -4.51
N PRO A 181 15.35 -16.87 -3.99
CA PRO A 181 15.43 -17.41 -2.63
C PRO A 181 15.09 -16.30 -1.63
N ASN A 182 14.31 -16.60 -0.59
CA ASN A 182 13.96 -15.64 0.47
C ASN A 182 15.21 -15.04 1.18
N SER A 183 16.36 -15.74 1.17
CA SER A 183 17.65 -15.21 1.63
C SER A 183 18.13 -14.00 0.81
N ARG A 184 17.84 -13.97 -0.50
CA ARG A 184 18.12 -12.82 -1.37
C ARG A 184 17.28 -11.60 -0.99
N ILE A 185 16.00 -11.81 -0.65
CA ILE A 185 15.13 -10.73 -0.16
C ILE A 185 15.67 -10.19 1.18
N ARG A 186 16.08 -11.07 2.10
CA ARG A 186 16.71 -10.66 3.37
C ARG A 186 17.98 -9.82 3.14
N GLN A 187 18.88 -10.25 2.26
CA GLN A 187 20.10 -9.50 1.93
C GLN A 187 19.79 -8.14 1.30
N LEU A 188 18.79 -8.07 0.42
CA LEU A 188 18.34 -6.79 -0.14
C LEU A 188 17.75 -5.88 0.94
N ASN A 189 16.99 -6.43 1.90
CA ASN A 189 16.46 -5.69 3.04
C ASN A 189 17.57 -5.09 3.92
N GLU A 190 18.64 -5.82 4.19
CA GLU A 190 19.82 -5.30 4.92
C GLU A 190 20.48 -4.13 4.18
N LYS A 191 20.62 -4.23 2.85
CA LYS A 191 21.12 -3.14 2.01
C LYS A 191 20.17 -1.95 2.00
N LEU A 192 18.85 -2.19 1.97
CA LEU A 192 17.82 -1.13 2.04
C LEU A 192 17.85 -0.43 3.40
N GLN A 193 18.01 -1.14 4.50
CA GLN A 193 18.16 -0.55 5.83
C GLN A 193 19.41 0.34 5.89
N SER A 194 20.53 -0.14 5.36
CA SER A 194 21.77 0.64 5.27
C SER A 194 21.59 1.89 4.39
N ALA A 195 20.90 1.76 3.25
CA ALA A 195 20.60 2.87 2.36
C ALA A 195 19.67 3.91 3.02
N ALA A 196 18.65 3.47 3.75
CA ALA A 196 17.76 4.33 4.51
C ALA A 196 18.52 5.14 5.57
N ALA A 197 19.42 4.49 6.31
CA ALA A 197 20.29 5.16 7.28
C ALA A 197 21.21 6.21 6.61
N GLN A 198 21.82 5.88 5.46
CA GLN A 198 22.68 6.81 4.71
C GLN A 198 21.94 8.03 4.17
N VAL A 199 20.68 7.85 3.73
CA VAL A 199 19.85 8.95 3.22
C VAL A 199 19.22 9.76 4.38
N GLY A 200 19.16 9.20 5.58
CA GLY A 200 18.58 9.85 6.76
C GLY A 200 17.08 9.65 6.91
N VAL A 201 16.52 8.57 6.34
CA VAL A 201 15.12 8.19 6.52
C VAL A 201 14.99 7.01 7.49
N LYS A 202 13.77 6.73 7.97
CA LYS A 202 13.51 5.63 8.90
C LYS A 202 13.36 4.31 8.14
N TYR A 203 13.64 3.21 8.83
CA TYR A 203 13.42 1.85 8.35
C TYR A 203 12.56 1.07 9.34
N LEU A 204 11.55 0.36 8.85
CA LEU A 204 10.66 -0.51 9.60
C LEU A 204 10.85 -1.95 9.10
N ASP A 205 11.48 -2.78 9.93
CA ASP A 205 11.72 -4.18 9.60
C ASP A 205 10.48 -5.03 9.90
N LEU A 206 9.73 -5.35 8.84
CA LEU A 206 8.55 -6.22 8.91
C LEU A 206 8.89 -7.69 8.65
N TYR A 207 9.98 -7.96 7.92
CA TYR A 207 10.31 -9.29 7.40
C TYR A 207 10.28 -10.38 8.48
N PRO A 208 10.85 -10.20 9.69
CA PRO A 208 10.79 -11.20 10.75
C PRO A 208 9.37 -11.55 11.21
N LEU A 209 8.42 -10.61 11.15
CA LEU A 209 7.03 -10.82 11.57
C LEU A 209 6.27 -11.78 10.66
N PHE A 210 6.71 -11.89 9.40
CA PHE A 210 6.06 -12.69 8.36
C PHE A 210 6.74 -14.03 8.10
N THR A 211 7.96 -14.24 8.59
CA THR A 211 8.72 -15.47 8.33
C THR A 211 8.37 -16.62 9.27
N ASN A 212 8.38 -17.83 8.72
CA ASN A 212 8.42 -19.07 9.49
C ASN A 212 9.88 -19.44 9.83
N LYS A 213 10.09 -20.60 10.48
CA LYS A 213 11.43 -21.07 10.89
C LYS A 213 12.38 -21.32 9.71
N GLN A 214 11.84 -21.52 8.51
CA GLN A 214 12.58 -21.75 7.27
C GLN A 214 12.86 -20.45 6.50
N GLY A 215 12.36 -19.30 6.98
CA GLY A 215 12.50 -18.01 6.32
C GLY A 215 11.47 -17.74 5.22
N ASN A 216 10.45 -18.59 5.06
CA ASN A 216 9.37 -18.39 4.10
C ASN A 216 8.20 -17.64 4.72
N LEU A 217 7.37 -17.02 3.89
CA LEU A 217 6.11 -16.42 4.34
C LEU A 217 5.24 -17.48 5.01
N ARG A 218 4.78 -17.16 6.22
CA ARG A 218 3.85 -18.01 6.98
C ARG A 218 2.56 -18.23 6.19
N SER A 219 2.21 -19.49 5.95
CA SER A 219 1.06 -19.89 5.13
C SER A 219 -0.26 -19.31 5.65
N GLU A 220 -0.39 -19.14 6.97
CA GLU A 220 -1.56 -18.54 7.61
C GLU A 220 -1.73 -17.04 7.34
N PHE A 221 -0.74 -16.37 6.76
CA PHE A 221 -0.77 -14.93 6.46
C PHE A 221 -0.98 -14.60 4.99
N THR A 222 -1.04 -15.60 4.12
CA THR A 222 -1.12 -15.41 2.66
C THR A 222 -2.31 -16.13 2.04
N THR A 223 -2.77 -15.63 0.90
CA THR A 223 -3.78 -16.30 0.07
C THR A 223 -3.17 -17.23 -0.97
N ASP A 224 -1.96 -16.92 -1.45
CA ASP A 224 -1.36 -17.57 -2.62
C ASP A 224 0.17 -17.72 -2.57
N GLY A 225 0.80 -17.37 -1.45
CA GLY A 225 2.25 -17.33 -1.28
C GLY A 225 2.89 -15.98 -1.61
N LEU A 226 2.17 -15.00 -2.14
CA LEU A 226 2.69 -13.64 -2.40
C LEU A 226 1.83 -12.57 -1.71
N HIS A 227 0.51 -12.65 -1.87
CA HIS A 227 -0.43 -11.66 -1.35
C HIS A 227 -0.88 -12.02 0.07
N LEU A 228 -1.08 -10.99 0.89
CA LEU A 228 -1.53 -11.16 2.26
C LEU A 228 -3.04 -11.46 2.30
N ASN A 229 -3.42 -12.34 3.23
CA ASN A 229 -4.82 -12.50 3.63
C ASN A 229 -5.16 -11.50 4.78
N PRO A 230 -6.42 -11.45 5.26
CA PRO A 230 -6.79 -10.53 6.34
C PRO A 230 -5.92 -10.65 7.60
N THR A 231 -5.51 -11.86 7.98
CA THR A 231 -4.62 -12.09 9.13
C THR A 231 -3.22 -11.51 8.88
N GLY A 232 -2.68 -11.65 7.67
CA GLY A 232 -1.42 -11.01 7.28
C GLY A 232 -1.49 -9.49 7.38
N TYR A 233 -2.61 -8.88 6.93
CA TYR A 233 -2.84 -7.45 7.10
C TYR A 233 -3.00 -7.04 8.57
N LEU A 234 -3.58 -7.89 9.43
CA LEU A 234 -3.63 -7.65 10.88
C LEU A 234 -2.23 -7.54 11.50
N VAL A 235 -1.29 -8.38 11.06
CA VAL A 235 0.13 -8.27 11.47
C VAL A 235 0.73 -6.95 10.99
N TRP A 236 0.52 -6.60 9.72
CA TRP A 236 1.05 -5.36 9.15
C TRP A 236 0.51 -4.11 9.87
N ARG A 237 -0.81 -3.99 10.09
CA ARG A 237 -1.38 -2.85 10.83
C ARG A 237 -0.82 -2.73 12.25
N THR A 238 -0.53 -3.85 12.91
CA THR A 238 -0.03 -3.85 14.28
C THR A 238 1.37 -3.26 14.32
N ALA A 239 2.22 -3.63 13.36
CA ALA A 239 3.54 -3.03 13.20
C ALA A 239 3.47 -1.52 12.91
N LEU A 240 2.55 -1.09 12.03
CA LEU A 240 2.32 0.34 11.75
C LEU A 240 1.87 1.09 13.01
N GLN A 241 0.93 0.53 13.77
CA GLN A 241 0.42 1.13 15.01
C GLN A 241 1.51 1.24 16.09
N MET A 242 2.31 0.19 16.28
CA MET A 242 3.44 0.22 17.21
C MET A 242 4.47 1.28 16.83
N TYR A 243 4.79 1.37 15.53
CA TYR A 243 5.70 2.38 15.01
C TYR A 243 5.19 3.81 15.24
N SER A 244 3.90 4.05 15.00
CA SER A 244 3.26 5.34 15.28
C SER A 244 3.34 5.69 16.77
N ASN A 245 3.05 4.75 17.67
CA ASN A 245 3.06 4.98 19.12
C ASN A 245 4.48 5.29 19.65
N MET A 246 5.50 4.55 19.21
CA MET A 246 6.88 4.78 19.65
C MET A 246 7.41 6.16 19.21
N ASN A 247 7.05 6.61 18.01
CA ASN A 247 7.46 7.93 17.54
C ASN A 247 6.76 9.07 18.27
N MET A 248 5.51 8.89 18.70
CA MET A 248 4.82 9.90 19.52
C MET A 248 5.49 10.07 20.88
N ALA A 249 5.87 8.96 21.54
CA ALA A 249 6.56 9.01 22.83
C ALA A 249 7.96 9.67 22.76
N SER A 250 8.59 9.70 21.58
CA SER A 250 9.90 10.35 21.39
C SER A 250 9.82 11.86 21.12
N ARG A 251 8.62 12.44 21.05
CA ARG A 251 8.36 13.87 20.80
C ARG A 251 7.88 14.64 22.04
N GLU A 252 7.68 13.94 23.16
CA GLU A 252 7.39 14.51 24.50
C GLU A 252 8.68 14.60 25.32
#